data_AF-A0AAE7A3X3-F1
#
_entry.id   AF-A0AAE7A3X3-F1
#
_cell.length_a   1.000
_cell.length_b   1.000
_cell.length_c   1.000
_cell.angle_alpha   90.00
_cell.angle_beta   90.00
_cell.angle_gamma   90.00
#
_symmetry.space_group_name_H-M   'P 1'
#
loop_
_entity.id
_entity.type
_entity.pdbx_description
1 polymer ?
#
loop_
_entity_poly.entity_id
_entity_poly.type
_entity_poly.pdbx_seq_one_letter_code
_entity_poly.pdbx_strand_id
1 'polypeptide(L)'
;MISLMKKTALVLSIALVGLSGIPAAMAQEPTNREVAVMTVAMKRTCSHLNPAGKYSLRNVMDDPQSGLTEEMKKEILIADKSPDYEQEIQLARDKTEGDITGRAAVALVCRNFEPPKGFWPW
;
A
#
# COMPACT_ATOMS: atom_id res chain seq x y z
N MET A 1 -50.96 29.43 2.78
CA MET A 1 -49.63 29.15 2.20
C MET A 1 -48.90 28.20 3.13
N ILE A 2 -48.39 27.11 2.55
CA ILE A 2 -47.64 26.03 3.18
C ILE A 2 -46.31 26.57 3.71
N SER A 3 -45.83 26.07 4.85
CA SER A 3 -44.50 25.42 4.97
C SER A 3 -43.84 25.59 6.35
N LEU A 4 -43.60 24.42 6.98
CA LEU A 4 -42.41 23.97 7.73
C LEU A 4 -41.78 24.94 8.75
N MET A 5 -41.47 24.56 10.01
CA MET A 5 -40.75 23.36 10.42
C MET A 5 -41.08 23.05 11.90
N LYS A 6 -41.63 21.86 12.16
CA LYS A 6 -41.61 21.23 13.49
C LYS A 6 -40.94 19.89 13.31
N LYS A 7 -39.67 19.78 13.72
CA LYS A 7 -38.92 18.55 14.00
C LYS A 7 -37.57 18.96 14.58
N THR A 8 -37.56 19.27 15.87
CA THR A 8 -36.37 19.21 16.71
C THR A 8 -35.99 17.75 16.85
N ALA A 9 -35.05 17.30 16.02
CA ALA A 9 -34.41 16.01 16.14
C ALA A 9 -32.98 16.14 15.66
N LEU A 10 -32.03 16.09 16.59
CA LEU A 10 -31.01 15.05 16.69
C LEU A 10 -29.87 15.62 17.55
N VAL A 11 -29.83 15.17 18.80
CA VAL A 11 -28.91 14.13 19.28
C VAL A 11 -27.53 14.73 19.51
N LEU A 12 -27.25 14.90 20.80
CA LEU A 12 -25.95 15.09 21.44
C LEU A 12 -24.79 14.68 20.53
N SER A 13 -24.06 15.68 20.03
CA SER A 13 -22.72 15.54 19.52
C SER A 13 -21.87 14.86 20.58
N ILE A 14 -21.59 13.57 20.38
CA ILE A 14 -20.59 12.85 21.15
C ILE A 14 -19.27 13.59 20.94
N ALA A 15 -18.72 14.05 22.05
CA ALA A 15 -17.43 14.70 22.15
C ALA A 15 -16.33 13.85 21.48
N LEU A 16 -15.93 14.21 20.26
CA LEU A 16 -14.58 13.96 19.75
C LEU A 16 -13.68 15.12 20.21
N VAL A 17 -13.51 15.24 21.51
CA VAL A 17 -12.43 16.04 22.11
C VAL A 17 -11.29 15.07 22.34
N GLY A 18 -10.30 15.05 21.43
CA GLY A 18 -9.14 14.17 21.62
C GLY A 18 -8.22 13.90 20.43
N LEU A 19 -8.40 14.54 19.27
CA LEU A 19 -7.42 14.48 18.16
C LEU A 19 -6.93 15.89 17.77
N SER A 20 -6.79 16.78 18.76
CA SER A 20 -6.08 18.03 18.56
C SER A 20 -4.58 17.81 18.74
N GLY A 21 -3.82 17.86 17.65
CA GLY A 21 -2.41 18.23 17.72
C GLY A 21 -1.40 17.10 17.57
N ILE A 22 -1.54 16.24 16.57
CA ILE A 22 -0.35 15.83 15.83
C ILE A 22 -0.41 16.66 14.56
N PRO A 23 0.39 17.75 14.39
CA PRO A 23 0.57 18.28 13.06
C PRO A 23 0.98 17.09 12.21
N ALA A 24 0.26 16.80 11.14
CA ALA A 24 0.67 15.80 10.17
C ALA A 24 2.11 16.16 9.81
N ALA A 25 3.08 15.49 10.46
CA ALA A 25 4.48 15.69 10.21
C ALA A 25 4.58 15.45 8.73
N MET A 26 4.93 16.50 7.97
CA MET A 26 4.85 16.48 6.52
C MET A 26 5.49 15.18 6.06
N ALA A 27 4.67 14.22 5.66
CA ALA A 27 5.15 12.90 5.34
C ALA A 27 5.93 13.13 4.05
N GLN A 28 7.25 13.18 4.18
CA GLN A 28 8.11 13.41 3.04
C GLN A 28 7.77 12.32 2.03
N GLU A 29 7.46 12.75 0.79
CA GLU A 29 7.14 11.78 -0.25
C GLU A 29 8.30 10.80 -0.36
N PRO A 30 8.01 9.48 -0.40
CA PRO A 30 9.06 8.48 -0.46
C PRO A 30 9.84 8.66 -1.75
N THR A 31 11.15 8.51 -1.66
CA THR A 31 12.04 8.52 -2.82
C THR A 31 11.74 7.35 -3.75
N ASN A 32 12.13 7.45 -5.02
CA ASN A 32 11.97 6.34 -5.99
C ASN A 32 12.62 5.05 -5.48
N ARG A 33 13.79 5.16 -4.82
CA ARG A 33 14.50 4.02 -4.22
C ARG A 33 13.69 3.37 -3.10
N GLU A 34 13.13 4.16 -2.19
CA GLU A 34 12.31 3.64 -1.09
C GLU A 34 11.04 2.95 -1.61
N VAL A 35 10.39 3.53 -2.62
CA VAL A 35 9.24 2.90 -3.30
C VAL A 35 9.67 1.59 -3.95
N ALA A 36 10.82 1.56 -4.63
CA ALA A 36 11.33 0.36 -5.28
C ALA A 36 11.64 -0.76 -4.28
N VAL A 37 12.40 -0.45 -3.22
CA VAL A 37 12.72 -1.37 -2.13
C VAL A 37 11.45 -1.96 -1.53
N MET A 38 10.50 -1.10 -1.12
CA MET A 38 9.28 -1.56 -0.47
C MET A 38 8.40 -2.39 -1.39
N THR A 39 8.26 -2.01 -2.66
CA THR A 39 7.42 -2.75 -3.63
C THR A 39 7.99 -4.14 -3.89
N VAL A 40 9.32 -4.25 -4.10
CA VAL A 40 10.00 -5.53 -4.28
C VAL A 40 9.93 -6.38 -3.02
N ALA A 41 10.16 -5.78 -1.85
CA ALA A 41 10.03 -6.45 -0.55
C ALA A 41 8.62 -7.02 -0.36
N MET A 42 7.57 -6.22 -0.59
CA MET A 42 6.18 -6.67 -0.48
C MET A 42 5.88 -7.85 -1.41
N LYS A 43 6.27 -7.79 -2.69
CA LYS A 43 6.07 -8.91 -3.63
C LYS A 43 6.76 -10.19 -3.14
N ARG A 44 8.00 -10.07 -2.65
CA ARG A 44 8.77 -11.21 -2.13
C ARG A 44 8.13 -11.78 -0.87
N THR A 45 7.66 -10.93 0.05
CA THR A 45 6.93 -11.34 1.24
C THR A 45 5.61 -12.01 0.90
N CYS A 46 4.83 -11.49 -0.05
CA CYS A 46 3.61 -12.16 -0.52
C CYS A 46 3.89 -13.57 -1.04
N SER A 47 4.96 -13.70 -1.84
CA SER A 47 5.41 -15.01 -2.36
C SER A 47 5.86 -15.96 -1.25
N HIS A 48 6.48 -15.42 -0.19
CA HIS A 48 6.90 -16.21 0.97
C HIS A 48 5.71 -16.67 1.82
N LEU A 49 4.78 -15.75 2.14
CA LEU A 49 3.60 -16.03 2.97
C LEU A 49 2.59 -16.94 2.28
N ASN A 50 2.46 -16.86 0.96
CA ASN A 50 1.60 -17.74 0.17
C ASN A 50 2.30 -18.21 -1.12
N PRO A 51 3.11 -19.29 -1.06
CA PRO A 51 3.86 -19.79 -2.21
C PRO A 51 2.99 -20.25 -3.39
N ALA A 52 1.71 -20.55 -3.16
CA ALA A 52 0.77 -20.92 -4.22
C ALA A 52 0.26 -19.71 -5.02
N GLY A 53 0.42 -18.49 -4.50
CA GLY A 53 0.00 -17.25 -5.15
C GLY A 53 0.90 -16.89 -6.33
N LYS A 54 0.31 -16.27 -7.37
CA LYS A 54 1.02 -15.80 -8.56
C LYS A 54 1.27 -14.30 -8.47
N TYR A 55 2.34 -13.90 -7.79
CA TYR A 55 2.65 -12.49 -7.56
C TYR A 55 3.62 -11.92 -8.58
N SER A 56 3.28 -10.78 -9.17
CA SER A 56 4.11 -10.08 -10.18
C SER A 56 4.17 -8.59 -9.88
N LEU A 57 5.36 -8.01 -10.04
CA LEU A 57 5.54 -6.55 -9.99
C LEU A 57 4.78 -5.85 -11.12
N ARG A 58 4.60 -6.50 -12.27
CA ARG A 58 3.88 -5.92 -13.41
C ARG A 58 2.43 -5.61 -13.06
N ASN A 59 1.77 -6.45 -12.26
CA ASN A 59 0.38 -6.22 -11.89
C ASN A 59 0.18 -4.90 -11.11
N VAL A 60 1.19 -4.48 -10.34
CA VAL A 60 1.18 -3.18 -9.67
C VAL A 60 1.64 -2.05 -10.60
N MET A 61 2.69 -2.26 -11.39
CA MET A 61 3.23 -1.23 -12.29
C MET A 61 2.28 -0.87 -13.44
N ASP A 62 1.48 -1.83 -13.90
CA ASP A 62 0.52 -1.66 -14.99
C ASP A 62 -0.86 -1.19 -14.46
N ASP A 63 -1.07 -1.18 -13.13
CA ASP A 63 -2.30 -0.67 -12.54
C ASP A 63 -2.30 0.87 -12.55
N PRO A 64 -3.24 1.53 -13.27
CA PRO A 64 -3.34 2.99 -13.29
C PRO A 64 -3.67 3.59 -11.91
N GLN A 65 -4.17 2.81 -10.96
CA GLN A 65 -4.48 3.25 -9.59
C GLN A 65 -3.29 3.11 -8.63
N SER A 66 -2.14 2.57 -9.08
CA SER A 66 -0.96 2.37 -8.24
C SER A 66 -0.28 3.67 -7.81
N GLY A 67 -0.50 4.77 -8.53
CA GLY A 67 0.16 6.05 -8.29
C GLY A 67 1.67 6.05 -8.61
N LEU A 68 2.20 4.99 -9.22
CA LEU A 68 3.61 4.88 -9.57
C LEU A 68 3.94 5.73 -10.80
N THR A 69 4.94 6.60 -10.67
CA THR A 69 5.52 7.32 -11.81
C THR A 69 6.39 6.38 -12.66
N GLU A 70 6.72 6.80 -13.89
CA GLU A 70 7.59 6.01 -14.77
C GLU A 70 9.01 5.86 -14.20
N GLU A 71 9.49 6.85 -13.47
CA GLU A 71 10.77 6.79 -12.76
C GLU A 71 10.73 5.74 -11.64
N MET A 72 9.64 5.71 -10.86
CA MET A 72 9.45 4.69 -9.82
C MET A 72 9.39 3.28 -10.43
N LYS A 73 8.67 3.08 -11.54
CA LYS A 73 8.58 1.78 -12.23
C LYS A 73 9.95 1.31 -12.73
N LYS A 74 10.75 2.21 -13.31
CA LYS A 74 12.13 1.91 -13.73
C LYS A 74 12.99 1.48 -12.53
N GLU A 75 12.91 2.22 -11.43
CA GLU A 75 13.67 1.91 -10.21
C GLU A 75 13.24 0.56 -9.61
N ILE A 76 11.94 0.24 -9.59
CA ILE A 76 11.42 -1.08 -9.18
C ILE A 76 12.05 -2.20 -10.01
N LEU A 77 12.11 -2.05 -11.34
CA LEU A 77 12.71 -3.03 -12.23
C LEU A 77 14.22 -3.21 -12.01
N ILE A 78 14.92 -2.14 -11.63
CA ILE A 78 16.35 -2.19 -11.26
C ILE A 78 16.49 -2.92 -9.92
N ALA A 79 15.71 -2.54 -8.91
CA ALA A 79 15.75 -3.12 -7.57
C ALA A 79 15.42 -4.62 -7.55
N ASP A 80 14.53 -5.10 -8.43
CA ASP A 80 14.17 -6.52 -8.52
C ASP A 80 15.36 -7.41 -8.95
N LYS A 81 16.35 -6.83 -9.66
CA LYS A 81 17.45 -7.57 -10.30
C LYS A 81 18.83 -7.23 -9.75
N SER A 82 19.00 -6.04 -9.16
CA SER A 82 20.31 -5.57 -8.70
C SER A 82 20.63 -6.06 -7.28
N PRO A 83 21.82 -6.63 -7.05
CA PRO A 83 22.26 -6.98 -5.69
C PRO A 83 22.43 -5.76 -4.78
N ASP A 84 22.58 -4.55 -5.33
CA ASP A 84 22.77 -3.31 -4.57
C ASP A 84 21.55 -2.93 -3.70
N TYR A 85 20.41 -3.58 -3.93
CA TYR A 85 19.17 -3.36 -3.19
C TYR A 85 18.88 -4.48 -2.18
N GLU A 86 19.61 -5.59 -2.24
CA GLU A 86 19.23 -6.82 -1.53
C GLU A 86 19.20 -6.62 -0.02
N GLN A 87 20.17 -5.89 0.53
CA GLN A 87 20.20 -5.60 1.96
C GLN A 87 19.00 -4.77 2.42
N GLU A 88 18.64 -3.72 1.68
CA GLU A 88 17.50 -2.86 2.00
C GLU A 88 16.17 -3.60 1.84
N ILE A 89 16.04 -4.39 0.78
CA ILE A 89 14.88 -5.25 0.54
C ILE A 89 14.73 -6.25 1.68
N GLN A 90 15.82 -6.91 2.09
CA GLN A 90 15.76 -7.88 3.18
C GLN A 90 15.38 -7.22 4.50
N LEU A 91 15.93 -6.04 4.81
CA LEU A 91 15.57 -5.31 6.02
C LEU A 91 14.09 -4.88 6.02
N ALA A 92 13.56 -4.44 4.88
CA ALA A 92 12.14 -4.13 4.73
C ALA A 92 11.23 -5.37 4.91
N ARG A 93 11.67 -6.53 4.42
CA ARG A 93 10.98 -7.81 4.64
C ARG A 93 11.01 -8.21 6.11
N ASP A 94 12.16 -8.17 6.76
CA ASP A 94 12.30 -8.56 8.16
C ASP A 94 11.41 -7.69 9.07
N LYS A 95 11.32 -6.39 8.79
CA LYS A 95 10.44 -5.46 9.50
C LYS A 95 8.95 -5.83 9.35
N THR A 96 8.54 -6.31 8.18
CA THR A 96 7.12 -6.62 7.90
C THR A 96 6.75 -8.05 8.27
N GLU A 97 7.65 -9.01 8.11
CA GLU A 97 7.44 -10.42 8.42
C GLU A 97 7.63 -10.74 9.92
N GLY A 98 8.44 -9.94 10.63
CA GLY A 98 8.76 -10.14 12.04
C GLY A 98 7.60 -9.87 13.01
N ASP A 99 6.55 -9.17 12.58
CA ASP A 99 5.37 -8.86 13.40
C ASP A 99 4.07 -9.42 12.79
N ILE A 100 3.14 -9.87 13.65
CA ILE A 100 1.82 -10.36 13.23
C ILE A 100 1.05 -9.27 12.49
N THR A 101 1.09 -8.03 13.00
CA THR A 101 0.40 -6.89 12.37
C THR A 101 1.01 -6.57 11.01
N GLY A 102 2.34 -6.60 10.91
CA GLY A 102 3.06 -6.43 9.66
C GLY A 102 2.67 -7.48 8.61
N ARG A 103 2.63 -8.76 8.99
CA ARG A 103 2.19 -9.85 8.09
C ARG A 103 0.75 -9.69 7.64
N ALA A 104 -0.15 -9.30 8.54
CA ALA A 104 -1.55 -9.04 8.21
C ALA A 104 -1.69 -7.86 7.24
N ALA A 105 -0.94 -6.78 7.45
CA ALA A 105 -0.92 -5.63 6.55
C ALA A 105 -0.40 -6.01 5.16
N VAL A 106 0.67 -6.83 5.07
CA VAL A 106 1.18 -7.32 3.80
C VAL A 106 0.14 -8.19 3.08
N ALA A 107 -0.54 -9.09 3.78
CA ALA A 107 -1.57 -9.94 3.20
C ALA A 107 -2.70 -9.13 2.52
N LEU A 108 -3.07 -7.96 3.08
CA LEU A 108 -4.07 -7.07 2.49
C LEU A 108 -3.62 -6.44 1.16
N VAL A 109 -2.32 -6.16 1.01
CA VAL A 109 -1.76 -5.56 -0.21
C VAL A 109 -1.31 -6.59 -1.24
N CYS A 110 -1.14 -7.87 -0.86
CA CYS A 110 -0.74 -8.93 -1.78
C CYS A 110 -1.66 -9.08 -3.00
N ARG A 111 -2.95 -8.75 -2.85
CA ARG A 111 -3.92 -8.73 -3.95
C ARG A 111 -3.51 -7.82 -5.11
N ASN A 112 -2.76 -6.76 -4.86
CA ASN A 112 -2.32 -5.82 -5.89
C ASN A 112 -1.24 -6.45 -6.79
N PHE A 113 -0.53 -7.45 -6.26
CA PHE A 113 0.46 -8.22 -7.01
C PHE A 113 -0.12 -9.46 -7.68
N GLU A 114 -1.37 -9.85 -7.36
CA GLU A 114 -2.05 -10.97 -8.02
C GLU A 114 -2.48 -10.58 -9.45
N PRO A 115 -2.68 -11.56 -10.35
CA PRO A 115 -3.23 -11.26 -11.66
C PRO A 115 -4.62 -10.62 -11.49
N PRO A 116 -4.97 -9.63 -12.32
CA PRO A 116 -6.30 -9.03 -12.27
C PRO A 116 -7.38 -10.10 -12.43
N LYS A 117 -8.34 -10.13 -11.51
CA LYS A 117 -9.43 -11.11 -11.53
C LYS A 117 -10.47 -10.71 -12.61
N GLY A 118 -10.26 -11.17 -13.84
CA GLY A 118 -11.27 -11.20 -14.91
C GLY A 118 -11.09 -10.18 -16.05
N PHE A 119 -11.18 -10.71 -17.27
CA PHE A 119 -11.27 -10.10 -18.61
C PHE A 119 -10.64 -8.71 -18.83
N TRP A 120 -9.32 -8.66 -18.95
CA TRP A 120 -8.67 -7.63 -19.74
C TRP A 120 -8.06 -8.25 -21.00
N PRO A 121 -8.55 -7.91 -22.21
CA PRO A 121 -7.91 -8.28 -23.44
C PRO A 121 -6.78 -7.28 -23.70
N TRP A 122 -5.54 -7.73 -23.59
CA TRP A 122 -4.41 -7.08 -24.24
C TRP A 122 -3.77 -8.09 -25.19
#